data_AF-A0A0A1W6S2-F1
#
_entry.id   AF-A0A0A1W6S2-F1
#
_cell.length_a   1.000
_cell.length_b   1.000
_cell.length_c   1.000
_cell.angle_alpha   90.00
_cell.angle_beta   90.00
_cell.angle_gamma   90.00
#
_symmetry.space_group_name_H-M   'P 1'
#
loop_
_entity.id
_entity.type
_entity.pdbx_description
1 polymer ?
#
loop_
_entity_poly.entity_id
_entity_poly.type
_entity_poly.pdbx_seq_one_letter_code
_entity_poly.pdbx_strand_id
1 'polypeptide(L)'
;MNNFAPSDRPPTRGPRKGVIVALVLIAFVAGILLMAYAMRNLSWFNTNGTATQAVTAKPGTTTGSIKEAPRTDPMALATREAQLAAQLAALETRAATLSTDATAAGAQAGRAESILVAAAVRRAVDRGQPLGYLEEQLRTRFGTSEPRAVTVLIVAARQPVTLETLHQGLDTLAPDLVVSGGNGWWEGLRQELARLIVIREANAPSTNPADRLARARRLLDGGQVDAARAEVARLPGAAAAQGWQQAALRYVRARQALDLIENAALVTPPAPPPAPIVTTPVPGTPPAETPDTTTAQASPQDNPQASPQAAPATPTI
;
A
#
# COMPACT_ATOMS: atom_id res chain seq x y z
N MET A 1 67.66 29.87 -11.80
CA MET A 1 67.24 28.51 -12.19
C MET A 1 66.47 27.88 -11.04
N ASN A 2 65.18 27.57 -11.22
CA ASN A 2 64.63 26.22 -11.02
C ASN A 2 63.12 26.25 -11.31
N ASN A 3 62.77 25.41 -12.27
CA ASN A 3 61.51 25.33 -12.99
C ASN A 3 60.54 24.42 -12.21
N PHE A 4 59.36 24.91 -11.82
CA PHE A 4 58.28 24.06 -11.34
C PHE A 4 57.38 23.70 -12.52
N ALA A 5 57.56 22.50 -13.05
CA ALA A 5 56.63 21.89 -13.99
C ALA A 5 55.41 21.33 -13.21
N PRO A 6 54.17 21.62 -13.61
CA PRO A 6 53.02 20.84 -13.19
C PRO A 6 53.07 19.48 -13.91
N SER A 7 53.01 18.40 -13.15
CA SER A 7 52.87 17.06 -13.69
C SER A 7 51.39 16.79 -13.94
N ASP A 8 50.95 16.98 -15.18
CA ASP A 8 49.68 16.48 -15.67
C ASP A 8 49.71 14.94 -15.63
N ARG A 9 48.76 14.32 -14.91
CA ARG A 9 48.51 12.87 -14.97
C ARG A 9 47.31 12.62 -15.88
N PRO A 10 47.42 11.81 -16.94
CA PRO A 10 46.24 11.43 -17.71
C PRO A 10 45.36 10.46 -16.89
N PRO A 11 44.02 10.60 -16.89
CA PRO A 11 43.14 9.58 -16.32
C PRO A 11 43.13 8.34 -17.22
N THR A 12 43.44 7.19 -16.64
CA THR A 12 43.27 5.87 -17.29
C THR A 12 41.78 5.59 -17.49
N ARG A 13 41.31 5.69 -18.73
CA ARG A 13 39.93 5.40 -19.13
C ARG A 13 39.72 3.88 -19.22
N GLY A 14 39.26 3.27 -18.13
CA GLY A 14 38.99 1.83 -18.07
C GLY A 14 37.81 1.39 -18.96
N PRO A 15 37.87 0.21 -19.62
CA PRO A 15 36.93 -0.23 -20.67
C PRO A 15 35.56 -0.71 -20.18
N ARG A 16 35.14 -0.39 -18.95
CA ARG A 16 33.92 -0.99 -18.35
C ARG A 16 32.62 -0.39 -18.86
N LYS A 17 32.63 0.86 -19.33
CA LYS A 17 31.42 1.51 -19.88
C LYS A 17 31.04 0.96 -21.26
N GLY A 18 32.03 0.60 -22.09
CA GLY A 18 31.79 0.03 -23.42
C GLY A 18 31.12 -1.36 -23.36
N VAL A 19 31.52 -2.19 -22.40
CA VAL A 19 30.92 -3.52 -22.19
C VAL A 19 29.47 -3.42 -21.69
N ILE A 20 29.18 -2.46 -20.81
CA ILE A 20 27.80 -2.23 -20.33
C ILE A 20 26.92 -1.74 -21.47
N VAL A 21 27.39 -0.80 -22.30
CA VAL A 21 26.63 -0.31 -23.45
C VAL A 21 26.41 -1.42 -24.50
N ALA A 22 27.42 -2.26 -24.75
CA ALA A 22 27.28 -3.41 -25.64
C ALA A 22 26.26 -4.45 -25.11
N LEU A 23 26.26 -4.75 -23.80
CA LEU A 23 25.28 -5.65 -23.19
C LEU A 23 23.85 -5.08 -23.27
N VAL A 24 23.68 -3.78 -23.04
CA VAL A 24 22.36 -3.12 -23.17
C VAL A 24 21.87 -3.18 -24.62
N LEU A 25 22.73 -2.94 -25.60
CA LEU A 25 22.37 -3.05 -27.02
C LEU A 25 21.99 -4.48 -27.41
N ILE A 26 22.74 -5.48 -26.95
CA ILE A 26 22.42 -6.89 -27.23
C ILE A 26 21.09 -7.29 -26.58
N ALA A 27 20.85 -6.88 -25.34
CA ALA A 27 19.58 -7.13 -24.65
C ALA A 27 18.40 -6.44 -25.36
N PHE A 28 18.60 -5.24 -25.89
CA PHE A 28 17.58 -4.51 -26.65
C PHE A 28 17.25 -5.20 -27.97
N VAL A 29 18.26 -5.65 -28.73
CA VAL A 29 18.06 -6.39 -29.98
C VAL A 29 17.39 -7.75 -29.71
N ALA A 30 17.80 -8.46 -28.66
CA ALA A 30 17.16 -9.71 -28.24
C ALA A 30 15.69 -9.49 -27.86
N GLY A 31 15.37 -8.39 -27.16
CA GLY A 31 14.01 -7.99 -26.83
C GLY A 31 13.15 -7.71 -28.07
N ILE A 32 13.69 -6.99 -29.07
CA ILE A 32 12.98 -6.72 -30.34
C ILE A 32 12.72 -8.01 -31.11
N LEU A 33 13.71 -8.91 -31.20
CA LEU A 33 13.53 -10.20 -31.88
C LEU A 33 12.49 -11.07 -31.18
N LEU A 34 12.48 -11.07 -29.84
CA LEU A 34 11.51 -11.82 -29.04
C LEU A 34 10.10 -11.23 -29.15
N MET A 35 9.99 -9.90 -29.24
CA MET A 35 8.73 -9.18 -29.49
C MET A 35 8.18 -9.44 -30.90
N ALA A 36 9.04 -9.46 -31.92
CA ALA A 36 8.64 -9.80 -33.30
C ALA A 36 8.23 -11.27 -33.44
N TYR A 37 8.91 -12.17 -32.72
CA TYR A 37 8.53 -13.58 -32.64
C TYR A 37 7.18 -13.76 -31.91
N ALA A 38 6.96 -13.04 -30.80
CA ALA A 38 5.71 -13.05 -30.07
C ALA A 38 4.55 -12.53 -30.93
N MET A 39 4.71 -11.42 -31.66
CA MET A 39 3.69 -10.93 -32.59
C MET A 39 3.36 -11.92 -33.72
N ARG A 40 4.34 -12.69 -34.18
CA ARG A 40 4.12 -13.71 -35.22
C ARG A 40 3.47 -15.00 -34.71
N ASN A 41 3.73 -15.39 -33.45
CA ASN A 41 3.25 -16.65 -32.87
C ASN A 41 2.00 -16.51 -31.98
N LEU A 42 1.68 -15.33 -31.44
CA LEU A 42 0.45 -15.10 -30.68
C LEU A 42 -0.71 -14.75 -31.62
N SER A 43 -1.54 -15.76 -31.91
CA SER A 43 -2.76 -15.65 -32.74
C SER A 43 -3.82 -14.65 -32.21
N TRP A 44 -3.65 -14.13 -30.99
CA TRP A 44 -4.47 -13.06 -30.39
C TRP A 44 -4.40 -11.75 -31.22
N PHE A 45 -3.24 -11.44 -31.82
CA PHE A 45 -3.04 -10.19 -32.60
C PHE A 45 -3.34 -10.36 -34.09
N ASN A 46 -3.63 -11.58 -34.55
CA ASN A 46 -4.10 -11.81 -35.91
C ASN A 46 -5.57 -11.42 -36.02
N THR A 47 -5.82 -10.12 -35.92
CA THR A 47 -6.98 -9.48 -36.52
C THR A 47 -6.77 -9.47 -38.03
N ASN A 48 -6.82 -10.66 -38.64
CA ASN A 48 -7.49 -10.81 -39.92
C ASN A 48 -8.96 -10.45 -39.67
N GLY A 49 -9.20 -9.16 -39.45
CA GLY A 49 -10.50 -8.56 -39.67
C GLY A 49 -10.84 -8.97 -41.08
N THR A 50 -11.89 -9.78 -41.20
CA THR A 50 -12.59 -10.02 -42.43
C THR A 50 -12.80 -8.67 -43.09
N ALA A 51 -11.91 -8.33 -44.03
CA ALA A 51 -12.13 -7.28 -44.99
C ALA A 51 -13.43 -7.66 -45.67
N THR A 52 -14.50 -7.04 -45.22
CA THR A 52 -15.81 -7.14 -45.81
C THR A 52 -15.61 -6.65 -47.23
N GLN A 53 -15.65 -7.56 -48.20
CA GLN A 53 -15.66 -7.18 -49.60
C GLN A 53 -16.80 -6.18 -49.76
N ALA A 54 -16.46 -4.95 -50.11
CA ALA A 54 -17.42 -3.98 -50.56
C ALA A 54 -18.03 -4.53 -51.86
N VAL A 55 -19.21 -5.14 -51.73
CA VAL A 55 -20.04 -5.49 -52.88
C VAL A 55 -20.44 -4.17 -53.52
N THR A 56 -19.79 -3.84 -54.63
CA THR A 56 -20.27 -2.80 -55.54
C THR A 56 -21.56 -3.31 -56.14
N ALA A 57 -22.69 -2.87 -55.59
CA ALA A 57 -24.01 -3.16 -56.14
C ALA A 57 -24.17 -2.46 -57.49
N LYS A 58 -24.04 -3.24 -58.56
CA LYS A 58 -24.51 -2.88 -59.91
C LYS A 58 -26.04 -2.87 -59.89
N PRO A 59 -26.74 -1.85 -60.42
CA PRO A 59 -28.19 -1.84 -60.45
C PRO A 59 -28.75 -2.75 -61.55
N GLY A 60 -29.85 -3.44 -61.23
CA GLY A 60 -30.69 -4.24 -62.14
C GLY A 60 -30.36 -5.73 -62.08
N THR A 61 -31.26 -6.67 -61.82
CA THR A 61 -32.73 -6.70 -61.98
C THR A 61 -33.32 -7.69 -60.97
N THR A 62 -34.15 -7.22 -60.04
CA THR A 62 -35.03 -8.08 -59.24
C THR A 62 -36.29 -8.35 -60.04
N THR A 63 -36.35 -9.52 -60.68
CA THR A 63 -37.63 -10.12 -61.07
C THR A 63 -38.45 -10.30 -59.80
N GLY A 64 -39.60 -9.65 -59.77
CA GLY A 64 -40.48 -9.65 -58.62
C GLY A 64 -40.92 -11.04 -58.21
N SER A 65 -40.62 -11.41 -56.97
CA SER A 65 -41.49 -12.28 -56.20
C SER A 65 -42.27 -11.37 -55.27
N ILE A 66 -43.57 -11.28 -55.51
CA ILE A 66 -44.51 -10.55 -54.67
C ILE A 66 -44.40 -11.14 -53.26
N LYS A 67 -43.89 -10.33 -52.35
CA LYS A 67 -43.83 -10.60 -50.91
C LYS A 67 -45.27 -10.72 -50.42
N GLU A 68 -45.72 -11.96 -50.24
CA GLU A 68 -46.97 -12.26 -49.57
C GLU A 68 -46.95 -11.59 -48.19
N ALA A 69 -48.02 -10.87 -47.87
CA ALA A 69 -48.16 -10.16 -46.61
C ALA A 69 -47.96 -11.14 -45.44
N PRO A 70 -47.22 -10.75 -44.37
CA PRO A 70 -46.92 -11.67 -43.29
C PRO A 70 -48.22 -12.04 -42.59
N ARG A 71 -48.64 -13.29 -42.71
CA ARG A 71 -49.55 -13.90 -41.74
C ARG A 71 -48.77 -13.95 -40.42
N THR A 72 -49.27 -13.28 -39.38
CA THR A 72 -48.74 -13.38 -38.02
C THR A 72 -48.92 -14.82 -37.53
N ASP A 73 -47.86 -15.62 -37.65
CA ASP A 73 -47.84 -16.98 -37.14
C ASP A 73 -47.48 -16.96 -35.63
N PRO A 74 -48.40 -17.35 -34.73
CA PRO A 74 -48.18 -17.27 -33.28
C PRO A 74 -46.97 -18.09 -32.82
N MET A 75 -46.63 -19.19 -33.51
CA MET A 75 -45.44 -19.98 -33.19
C MET A 75 -44.13 -19.25 -33.51
N ALA A 76 -44.11 -18.46 -34.58
CA ALA A 76 -42.95 -17.65 -34.95
C ALA A 76 -42.74 -16.48 -33.98
N LEU A 77 -43.82 -15.92 -33.42
CA LEU A 77 -43.76 -14.89 -32.40
C LEU A 77 -43.19 -15.43 -31.09
N ALA A 78 -43.71 -16.56 -30.61
CA ALA A 78 -43.24 -17.22 -29.39
C ALA A 78 -41.74 -17.58 -29.46
N THR A 79 -41.26 -18.02 -30.63
CA THR A 79 -39.83 -18.30 -30.83
C THR A 79 -38.97 -17.05 -30.73
N ARG A 80 -39.42 -15.91 -31.27
CA ARG A 80 -38.70 -14.62 -31.16
C ARG A 80 -38.68 -14.10 -29.74
N GLU A 81 -39.79 -14.21 -29.01
CA GLU A 81 -39.87 -13.83 -27.60
C GLU A 81 -38.90 -14.64 -26.75
N ALA A 82 -38.83 -15.96 -26.95
CA ALA A 82 -37.86 -16.82 -26.28
C ALA A 82 -36.39 -16.42 -26.59
N GLN A 83 -36.08 -16.07 -27.84
CA GLN A 83 -34.75 -15.59 -28.23
C GLN A 83 -34.40 -14.23 -27.61
N LEU A 84 -35.36 -13.32 -27.50
CA LEU A 84 -35.17 -12.03 -26.84
C LEU A 84 -34.97 -12.20 -25.32
N ALA A 85 -35.75 -13.05 -24.68
CA ALA A 85 -35.60 -13.39 -23.28
C ALA A 85 -34.20 -14.00 -22.99
N ALA A 86 -33.73 -14.90 -23.85
CA ALA A 86 -32.39 -15.48 -23.74
C ALA A 86 -31.28 -14.43 -23.92
N GLN A 87 -31.44 -13.49 -24.87
CA GLN A 87 -30.49 -12.39 -25.06
C GLN A 87 -30.47 -11.44 -23.86
N LEU A 88 -31.63 -11.12 -23.29
CA LEU A 88 -31.74 -10.27 -22.10
C LEU A 88 -31.04 -10.93 -20.90
N ALA A 89 -31.31 -12.22 -20.64
CA ALA A 89 -30.64 -12.97 -19.58
C ALA A 89 -29.11 -13.04 -19.77
N ALA A 90 -28.64 -13.16 -21.01
CA ALA A 90 -27.21 -13.13 -21.33
C ALA A 90 -26.59 -11.74 -21.08
N LEU A 91 -27.29 -10.66 -21.42
CA LEU A 91 -26.85 -9.28 -21.15
C LEU A 91 -26.82 -8.98 -19.64
N GLU A 92 -27.83 -9.43 -18.88
CA GLU A 92 -27.87 -9.30 -17.42
C GLU A 92 -26.70 -10.01 -16.76
N THR A 93 -26.41 -11.25 -17.20
CA THR A 93 -25.25 -12.01 -16.73
C THR A 93 -23.95 -11.27 -17.04
N ARG A 94 -23.79 -10.74 -18.26
CA ARG A 94 -22.59 -10.00 -18.68
C ARG A 94 -22.43 -8.68 -17.91
N ALA A 95 -23.53 -8.00 -17.58
CA ALA A 95 -23.51 -6.79 -16.77
C ALA A 95 -23.06 -7.10 -15.33
N ALA A 96 -23.53 -8.21 -14.75
CA ALA A 96 -23.11 -8.66 -13.43
C ALA A 96 -21.62 -9.01 -13.37
N THR A 97 -21.09 -9.70 -14.39
CA THR A 97 -19.65 -9.97 -14.49
C THR A 97 -18.84 -8.68 -14.64
N LEU A 98 -19.29 -7.74 -15.49
CA LEU A 98 -18.58 -6.48 -15.70
C LEU A 98 -18.57 -5.61 -14.42
N SER A 99 -19.66 -5.59 -13.66
CA SER A 99 -19.73 -4.88 -12.38
C SER A 99 -18.74 -5.45 -11.35
N THR A 100 -18.63 -6.77 -11.31
CA THR A 100 -17.67 -7.47 -10.44
C THR A 100 -16.23 -7.15 -10.86
N ASP A 101 -15.93 -7.24 -12.16
CA ASP A 101 -14.61 -6.93 -12.71
C ASP A 101 -14.22 -5.46 -12.48
N ALA A 102 -15.16 -4.53 -12.68
CA ALA A 102 -14.93 -3.11 -12.43
C ALA A 102 -14.63 -2.83 -10.96
N THR A 103 -15.34 -3.50 -10.04
CA THR A 103 -15.10 -3.37 -8.60
C THR A 103 -13.74 -3.94 -8.22
N ALA A 104 -13.36 -5.10 -8.77
CA ALA A 104 -12.05 -5.70 -8.56
C ALA A 104 -10.90 -4.83 -9.12
N ALA A 105 -11.08 -4.26 -10.31
CA ALA A 105 -10.13 -3.34 -10.92
C ALA A 105 -9.96 -2.06 -10.09
N GLY A 106 -11.06 -1.49 -9.59
CA GLY A 106 -11.05 -0.34 -8.70
C GLY A 106 -10.31 -0.62 -7.39
N ALA A 107 -10.52 -1.79 -6.78
CA ALA A 107 -9.81 -2.21 -5.58
C ALA A 107 -8.29 -2.36 -5.82
N GLN A 108 -7.89 -2.96 -6.95
CA GLN A 108 -6.49 -3.13 -7.30
C GLN A 108 -5.80 -1.78 -7.60
N ALA A 109 -6.50 -0.85 -8.27
CA ALA A 109 -6.01 0.51 -8.48
C ALA A 109 -5.83 1.25 -7.15
N GLY A 110 -6.82 1.18 -6.25
CA GLY A 110 -6.73 1.76 -4.91
C GLY A 110 -5.56 1.21 -4.08
N ARG A 111 -5.26 -0.08 -4.23
CA ARG A 111 -4.07 -0.71 -3.62
C ARG A 111 -2.76 -0.21 -4.22
N ALA A 112 -2.70 -0.04 -5.53
CA ALA A 112 -1.51 0.53 -6.16
C ALA A 112 -1.26 1.96 -5.65
N GLU A 113 -2.32 2.76 -5.53
CA GLU A 113 -2.25 4.11 -4.98
C GLU A 113 -1.78 4.14 -3.52
N SER A 114 -2.29 3.25 -2.66
CA SER A 114 -1.85 3.20 -1.25
C SER A 114 -0.37 2.85 -1.13
N ILE A 115 0.13 1.90 -1.92
CA ILE A 115 1.54 1.53 -1.97
C ILE A 115 2.41 2.70 -2.45
N LEU A 116 1.96 3.44 -3.49
CA LEU A 116 2.68 4.61 -3.99
C LEU A 116 2.73 5.75 -2.95
N VAL A 117 1.63 6.00 -2.25
CA VAL A 117 1.59 6.99 -1.17
C VAL A 117 2.52 6.59 -0.03
N ALA A 118 2.47 5.33 0.42
CA ALA A 118 3.36 4.83 1.47
C ALA A 118 4.84 4.96 1.08
N ALA A 119 5.20 4.58 -0.15
CA ALA A 119 6.57 4.72 -0.66
C ALA A 119 7.02 6.19 -0.77
N ALA A 120 6.14 7.09 -1.20
CA ALA A 120 6.42 8.52 -1.27
C ALA A 120 6.66 9.12 0.13
N VAL A 121 5.86 8.71 1.11
CA VAL A 121 5.95 9.15 2.51
C VAL A 121 7.25 8.65 3.14
N ARG A 122 7.61 7.37 2.95
CA ARG A 122 8.90 6.84 3.39
C ARG A 122 10.07 7.62 2.80
N ARG A 123 10.05 7.90 1.50
CA ARG A 123 11.10 8.69 0.84
C ARG A 123 11.16 10.14 1.34
N ALA A 124 10.05 10.73 1.73
CA ALA A 124 10.02 12.07 2.31
C ALA A 124 10.65 12.07 3.72
N VAL A 125 10.21 11.14 4.57
CA VAL A 125 10.72 10.98 5.95
C VAL A 125 12.21 10.62 5.97
N ASP A 126 12.65 9.68 5.13
CA ASP A 126 14.05 9.26 5.03
C ASP A 126 14.97 10.43 4.61
N ARG A 127 14.46 11.37 3.80
CA ARG A 127 15.19 12.59 3.40
C ARG A 127 15.04 13.75 4.37
N GLY A 128 14.29 13.58 5.46
CA GLY A 128 13.97 14.65 6.40
C GLY A 128 13.18 15.79 5.76
N GLN A 129 12.35 15.51 4.76
CA GLN A 129 11.50 16.49 4.09
C GLN A 129 10.12 16.55 4.75
N PRO A 130 9.49 17.74 4.82
CA PRO A 130 8.09 17.83 5.22
C PRO A 130 7.20 17.10 4.21
N LEU A 131 6.08 16.55 4.68
CA LEU A 131 5.17 15.75 3.84
C LEU A 131 4.38 16.61 2.84
N GLY A 132 4.04 17.85 3.20
CA GLY A 132 3.27 18.75 2.33
C GLY A 132 1.94 18.11 1.91
N TYR A 133 1.70 18.01 0.61
CA TYR A 133 0.48 17.39 0.06
C TYR A 133 0.28 15.93 0.50
N LEU A 134 1.37 15.20 0.82
CA LEU A 134 1.27 13.82 1.30
C LEU A 134 0.54 13.72 2.64
N GLU A 135 0.47 14.78 3.46
CA GLU A 135 -0.28 14.75 4.72
C GLU A 135 -1.77 14.46 4.50
N GLU A 136 -2.36 15.09 3.47
CA GLU A 136 -3.77 14.89 3.16
C GLU A 136 -3.99 13.52 2.55
N GLN A 137 -3.13 13.09 1.63
CA GLN A 137 -3.18 11.74 1.07
C GLN A 137 -3.07 10.66 2.15
N LEU A 138 -2.20 10.87 3.16
CA LEU A 138 -2.08 9.94 4.28
C LEU A 138 -3.38 9.85 5.07
N ARG A 139 -4.03 10.99 5.33
CA ARG A 139 -5.28 11.05 6.08
C ARG A 139 -6.44 10.44 5.31
N THR A 140 -6.56 10.73 4.02
CA THR A 140 -7.62 10.16 3.17
C THR A 140 -7.48 8.64 3.04
N ARG A 141 -6.26 8.13 2.89
CA ARG A 141 -6.03 6.69 2.60
C ARG A 141 -5.91 5.82 3.84
N PHE A 142 -5.28 6.33 4.89
CA PHE A 142 -4.94 5.56 6.09
C PHE A 142 -5.56 6.11 7.38
N GLY A 143 -6.30 7.22 7.32
CA GLY A 143 -6.87 7.84 8.52
C GLY A 143 -7.90 6.98 9.24
N THR A 144 -8.59 6.07 8.53
CA THR A 144 -9.56 5.13 9.12
C THR A 144 -8.91 3.86 9.65
N SER A 145 -7.90 3.32 8.96
CA SER A 145 -7.22 2.08 9.37
C SER A 145 -6.14 2.31 10.42
N GLU A 146 -5.32 3.35 10.24
CA GLU A 146 -4.12 3.62 11.05
C GLU A 146 -4.05 5.07 11.55
N PRO A 147 -5.09 5.59 12.26
CA PRO A 147 -5.16 6.99 12.67
C PRO A 147 -3.98 7.44 13.54
N ARG A 148 -3.48 6.53 14.39
CA ARG A 148 -2.34 6.80 15.28
C ARG A 148 -1.04 6.92 14.48
N ALA A 149 -0.78 6.02 13.54
CA ALA A 149 0.42 6.05 12.71
C ALA A 149 0.45 7.31 11.82
N VAL A 150 -0.69 7.66 11.21
CA VAL A 150 -0.86 8.90 10.44
C VAL A 150 -0.49 10.12 11.27
N THR A 151 -1.00 10.22 12.50
CA THR A 151 -0.72 11.35 13.38
C THR A 151 0.77 11.44 13.74
N VAL A 152 1.38 10.30 14.09
CA VAL A 152 2.82 10.24 14.43
C VAL A 152 3.68 10.69 13.25
N LEU A 153 3.37 10.26 12.03
CA LEU A 153 4.13 10.64 10.83
C LEU A 153 4.00 12.13 10.51
N ILE A 154 2.80 12.70 10.64
CA ILE A 154 2.59 14.13 10.41
C ILE A 154 3.35 14.96 11.44
N VAL A 155 3.30 14.59 12.72
CA VAL A 155 4.07 15.30 13.76
C VAL A 155 5.58 15.14 13.53
N ALA A 156 6.04 13.92 13.22
CA ALA A 156 7.45 13.65 12.95
C ALA A 156 7.97 14.41 11.73
N ALA A 157 7.17 14.54 10.67
CA ALA A 157 7.54 15.26 9.45
C ALA A 157 7.69 16.78 9.65
N ARG A 158 7.03 17.35 10.66
CA ARG A 158 7.19 18.77 11.02
C ARG A 158 8.50 19.04 11.75
N GLN A 159 9.09 18.02 12.37
CA GLN A 159 10.37 18.09 13.06
C GLN A 159 11.25 16.90 12.64
N PRO A 160 11.72 16.89 11.38
CA PRO A 160 12.42 15.76 10.82
C PRO A 160 13.70 15.47 11.62
N VAL A 161 13.89 14.20 11.95
CA VAL A 161 15.12 13.68 12.57
C VAL A 161 15.67 12.63 11.64
N THR A 162 16.92 12.77 11.24
CA THR A 162 17.62 11.78 10.41
C THR A 162 18.66 11.04 11.23
N LEU A 163 19.04 9.86 10.76
CA LEU A 163 20.13 9.09 11.36
C LEU A 163 21.41 9.94 11.46
N GLU A 164 21.71 10.73 10.43
CA GLU A 164 22.87 11.63 10.40
C GLU A 164 22.80 12.69 11.51
N THR A 165 21.64 13.34 11.70
CA THR A 165 21.48 14.33 12.80
C THR A 165 21.63 13.69 14.18
N LEU A 166 21.27 12.41 14.33
CA LEU A 166 21.47 11.68 15.58
C LEU A 166 22.95 11.35 15.81
N HIS A 167 23.72 11.03 14.76
CA HIS A 167 25.17 10.84 14.86
C HIS A 167 25.86 12.13 15.28
N GLN A 168 25.61 13.22 14.55
CA GLN A 168 26.19 14.54 14.83
C GLN A 168 25.83 15.01 16.24
N GLY A 169 24.56 14.82 16.65
CA GLY A 169 24.11 15.15 18.00
C GLY A 169 24.82 14.33 19.09
N LEU A 170 25.03 13.03 18.85
CA LEU A 170 25.75 12.17 19.80
C LEU A 170 27.22 12.57 19.90
N ASP A 171 27.87 12.88 18.78
CA ASP A 171 29.28 13.30 18.75
C ASP A 171 29.51 14.65 19.43
N THR A 172 28.57 15.57 19.26
CA THR A 172 28.59 16.87 19.95
C THR A 172 28.48 16.69 21.47
N LEU A 173 27.63 15.75 21.92
CA LEU A 173 27.41 15.46 23.34
C LEU A 173 28.45 14.51 23.95
N ALA A 174 29.34 13.93 23.14
CA ALA A 174 30.28 12.90 23.57
C ALA A 174 31.12 13.28 24.81
N PRO A 175 31.69 14.51 24.91
CA PRO A 175 32.45 14.91 26.10
C PRO A 175 31.58 14.92 27.36
N ASP A 176 30.39 15.51 27.28
CA ASP A 176 29.46 15.66 28.40
C ASP A 176 28.83 14.33 28.84
N LEU A 177 28.74 13.36 27.92
CA LEU A 177 28.18 12.04 28.19
C LEU A 177 29.11 11.13 28.99
N VAL A 178 30.42 11.26 28.78
CA VAL A 178 31.44 10.46 29.46
C VAL A 178 31.85 11.12 30.77
N VAL A 179 31.81 12.45 30.82
CA VAL A 179 32.09 13.21 32.04
C VAL A 179 30.84 13.30 32.91
N SER A 180 30.83 12.56 34.04
CA SER A 180 29.89 12.90 35.12
C SER A 180 30.12 14.37 35.47
N GLY A 181 29.08 15.17 35.68
CA GLY A 181 29.18 16.57 36.15
C GLY A 181 29.85 16.76 37.53
N GLY A 182 30.68 15.82 37.98
CA GLY A 182 31.61 15.91 39.10
C GLY A 182 33.03 15.57 38.64
N ASN A 183 33.88 16.58 38.74
CA ASN A 183 35.30 16.74 38.40
C ASN A 183 36.32 15.64 38.84
N GLY A 184 35.93 14.39 39.09
CA GLY A 184 36.77 13.41 39.80
C GLY A 184 37.38 12.27 38.98
N TRP A 185 36.77 11.86 37.87
CA TRP A 185 37.17 10.59 37.21
C TRP A 185 38.34 10.72 36.21
N TRP A 186 38.48 11.89 35.56
CA TRP A 186 39.61 12.17 34.64
C TRP A 186 40.93 12.37 35.38
N GLU A 187 40.87 13.02 36.55
CA GLU A 187 42.03 13.19 37.42
C GLU A 187 42.49 11.83 37.97
N GLY A 188 41.53 10.96 38.34
CA GLY A 188 41.81 9.57 38.73
C GLY A 188 42.49 8.77 37.60
N LEU A 189 41.96 8.85 36.36
CA LEU A 189 42.57 8.17 35.21
C LEU A 189 44.00 8.64 34.91
N ARG A 190 44.28 9.95 35.04
CA ARG A 190 45.64 10.51 34.89
C ARG A 190 46.59 10.03 35.98
N GLN A 191 46.08 9.88 37.21
CA GLN A 191 46.84 9.37 38.35
C GLN A 191 47.06 7.84 38.30
N GLU A 192 46.12 7.09 37.73
CA GLU A 192 46.24 5.64 37.49
C GLU A 192 47.20 5.33 36.33
N LEU A 193 47.17 6.11 35.23
CA LEU A 193 48.11 5.98 34.11
C LEU A 193 49.55 6.32 34.51
N ALA A 194 49.73 7.24 35.46
CA ALA A 194 51.02 7.51 36.07
C ALA A 194 51.50 6.36 36.99
N ARG A 195 50.63 5.39 37.32
CA ARG A 195 50.94 4.32 38.27
C ARG A 195 51.00 2.90 37.70
N LEU A 196 50.31 2.53 36.62
CA LEU A 196 50.14 1.10 36.33
C LEU A 196 50.30 0.69 34.84
N ILE A 197 51.47 0.16 34.53
CA ILE A 197 51.63 -1.00 33.63
C ILE A 197 50.95 -2.19 34.34
N VAL A 198 49.69 -2.49 34.03
CA VAL A 198 49.02 -3.72 34.52
C VAL A 198 48.34 -4.45 33.36
N ILE A 199 48.82 -5.66 33.15
CA ILE A 199 48.22 -6.71 32.32
C ILE A 199 46.93 -7.15 33.02
N ARG A 200 45.78 -7.01 32.35
CA ARG A 200 44.47 -7.53 32.81
C ARG A 200 43.87 -8.42 31.72
N GLU A 201 43.37 -9.58 32.12
CA GLU A 201 42.77 -10.61 31.28
C GLU A 201 41.54 -10.16 30.47
N ALA A 202 41.47 -10.66 29.23
CA ALA A 202 40.73 -10.13 28.10
C ALA A 202 39.21 -10.46 28.02
N ASN A 203 38.53 -10.83 29.11
CA ASN A 203 37.18 -11.43 29.02
C ASN A 203 36.11 -10.93 30.03
N ALA A 204 36.13 -9.66 30.43
CA ALA A 204 35.03 -9.03 31.18
C ALA A 204 34.37 -7.90 30.37
N PRO A 205 33.02 -7.80 30.31
CA PRO A 205 32.34 -6.68 29.66
C PRO A 205 32.77 -5.36 30.31
N SER A 206 33.41 -4.48 29.52
CA SER A 206 33.87 -3.20 30.04
C SER A 206 32.68 -2.32 30.47
N THR A 207 32.69 -1.96 31.76
CA THR A 207 31.81 -0.97 32.41
C THR A 207 32.24 0.47 32.14
N ASN A 208 33.34 0.69 31.39
CA ASN A 208 33.86 2.02 31.09
C ASN A 208 32.83 2.85 30.29
N PRO A 209 32.49 4.07 30.74
CA PRO A 209 31.63 5.00 30.01
C PRO A 209 32.06 5.27 28.56
N ALA A 210 33.37 5.34 28.29
CA ALA A 210 33.89 5.53 26.93
C ALA A 210 33.56 4.33 26.02
N ASP A 211 33.67 3.10 26.52
CA ASP A 211 33.32 1.89 25.76
C ASP A 211 31.82 1.78 25.53
N ARG A 212 30.99 2.24 26.48
CA ARG A 212 29.53 2.35 26.29
C ARG A 212 29.17 3.34 25.19
N LEU A 213 29.81 4.51 25.16
CA LEU A 213 29.61 5.49 24.10
C LEU A 213 30.05 4.92 22.74
N ALA A 214 31.18 4.21 22.68
CA ALA A 214 31.64 3.54 21.46
C ALA A 214 30.66 2.43 21.00
N ARG A 215 30.02 1.71 21.93
CA ARG A 215 28.92 0.77 21.61
C ARG A 215 27.71 1.49 21.06
N ALA A 216 27.29 2.60 21.69
CA ALA A 216 26.16 3.40 21.22
C ALA A 216 26.37 3.91 19.78
N ARG A 217 27.57 4.39 19.45
CA ARG A 217 27.95 4.79 18.09
C ARG A 217 27.81 3.65 17.09
N ARG A 218 28.40 2.48 17.37
CA ARG A 218 28.27 1.29 16.52
C ARG A 218 26.82 0.83 16.32
N LEU A 219 25.99 0.96 17.35
CA LEU A 219 24.56 0.66 17.24
C LEU A 219 23.85 1.66 16.32
N LEU A 220 24.17 2.96 16.41
CA LEU A 220 23.66 3.97 15.47
C LEU A 220 24.12 3.74 14.04
N ASP A 221 25.40 3.38 13.83
CA ASP A 221 25.94 3.04 12.51
C ASP A 221 25.15 1.87 11.89
N GLY A 222 24.74 0.90 12.73
CA GLY A 222 23.88 -0.21 12.34
C GLY A 222 22.38 0.12 12.24
N GLY A 223 21.97 1.38 12.41
CA GLY A 223 20.56 1.80 12.39
C GLY A 223 19.76 1.42 13.63
N GLN A 224 20.39 0.86 14.66
CA GLN A 224 19.76 0.38 15.90
C GLN A 224 19.59 1.52 16.91
N VAL A 225 18.80 2.53 16.54
CA VAL A 225 18.65 3.78 17.30
C VAL A 225 18.09 3.56 18.70
N ASP A 226 17.13 2.63 18.88
CA ASP A 226 16.56 2.38 20.20
C ASP A 226 17.56 1.71 21.15
N ALA A 227 18.36 0.77 20.65
CA ALA A 227 19.44 0.14 21.41
C ALA A 227 20.53 1.16 21.77
N ALA A 228 20.92 2.03 20.82
CA ALA A 228 21.85 3.11 21.08
C ALA A 228 21.33 4.07 22.16
N ARG A 229 20.05 4.43 22.09
CA ARG A 229 19.39 5.26 23.10
C ARG A 229 19.44 4.63 24.50
N ALA A 230 19.23 3.31 24.59
CA ALA A 230 19.35 2.58 25.85
C ALA A 230 20.79 2.57 26.40
N GLU A 231 21.82 2.49 25.56
CA GLU A 231 23.21 2.63 26.01
C GLU A 231 23.54 4.05 26.49
N VAL A 232 23.08 5.08 25.78
CA VAL A 232 23.27 6.49 26.17
C VAL A 232 22.55 6.80 27.49
N ALA A 233 21.37 6.22 27.73
CA ALA A 233 20.65 6.38 29.00
C ALA A 233 21.39 5.79 30.22
N ARG A 234 22.35 4.88 29.99
CA ARG A 234 23.20 4.29 31.03
C ARG A 234 24.52 5.02 31.23
N LEU A 235 24.79 6.06 30.43
CA LEU A 235 25.98 6.89 30.59
C LEU A 235 25.84 7.83 31.78
N PRO A 236 26.94 8.17 32.47
CA PRO A 236 26.91 9.07 33.61
C PRO A 236 26.33 10.45 33.27
N GLY A 237 26.62 10.96 32.07
CA GLY A 237 26.11 12.25 31.57
C GLY A 237 24.73 12.18 30.90
N ALA A 238 23.94 11.12 31.11
CA ALA A 238 22.65 10.92 30.41
C ALA A 238 21.65 12.10 30.58
N ALA A 239 21.77 12.86 31.67
CA ALA A 239 20.96 14.06 31.90
C ALA A 239 21.25 15.18 30.87
N ALA A 240 22.48 15.30 30.37
CA ALA A 240 22.83 16.28 29.34
C ALA A 240 22.24 15.90 27.95
N ALA A 241 21.93 14.62 27.74
CA ALA A 241 21.45 14.11 26.45
C ALA A 241 19.93 13.95 26.33
N GLN A 242 19.12 14.58 27.20
CA GLN A 242 17.66 14.43 27.17
C GLN A 242 17.06 14.85 25.82
N GLY A 243 17.51 15.96 25.24
CA GLY A 243 17.05 16.41 23.92
C GLY A 243 17.37 15.41 22.81
N TRP A 244 18.58 14.83 22.85
CA TRP A 244 18.99 13.79 21.90
C TRP A 244 18.17 12.50 22.09
N GLN A 245 17.90 12.08 23.32
CA GLN A 245 17.07 10.90 23.61
C GLN A 245 15.63 11.07 23.11
N GLN A 246 15.06 12.27 23.23
CA GLN A 246 13.74 12.59 22.68
C GLN A 246 13.74 12.58 21.15
N ALA A 247 14.78 13.12 20.50
CA ALA A 247 14.93 13.06 19.04
C ALA A 247 15.05 11.62 18.54
N ALA A 248 15.85 10.79 19.23
CA ALA A 248 15.99 9.36 18.93
C ALA A 248 14.66 8.61 19.06
N LEU A 249 13.89 8.89 20.12
CA LEU A 249 12.55 8.31 20.28
C LEU A 249 11.59 8.74 19.16
N ARG A 250 11.61 10.01 18.75
CA ARG A 250 10.80 10.50 17.62
C ARG A 250 11.17 9.79 16.32
N TYR A 251 12.46 9.58 16.06
CA TYR A 251 12.93 8.81 14.91
C TYR A 251 12.39 7.37 14.93
N VAL A 252 12.53 6.66 16.05
CA VAL A 252 12.06 5.27 16.19
C VAL A 252 10.54 5.17 16.00
N ARG A 253 9.78 6.08 16.62
CA ARG A 253 8.31 6.12 16.47
C ARG A 253 7.89 6.41 15.03
N ALA A 254 8.59 7.31 14.34
CA ALA A 254 8.33 7.58 12.93
C ALA A 254 8.57 6.32 12.08
N ARG A 255 9.63 5.55 12.36
CA ARG A 255 9.92 4.32 11.61
C ARG A 255 8.87 3.23 11.85
N GLN A 256 8.50 3.02 13.11
CA GLN A 256 7.43 2.08 13.46
C GLN A 256 6.10 2.48 12.80
N ALA A 257 5.77 3.77 12.77
CA ALA A 257 4.57 4.26 12.10
C ALA A 257 4.63 4.06 10.58
N LEU A 258 5.80 4.22 9.94
CA LEU A 258 5.98 3.87 8.53
C LEU A 258 5.70 2.40 8.28
N ASP A 259 6.25 1.50 9.11
CA ASP A 259 6.06 0.06 8.95
C ASP A 259 4.56 -0.34 9.07
N LEU A 260 3.81 0.32 9.96
CA LEU A 260 2.35 0.13 10.08
C LEU A 260 1.61 0.60 8.82
N ILE A 261 1.95 1.77 8.27
CA ILE A 261 1.34 2.28 7.04
C ILE A 261 1.68 1.41 5.84
N GLU A 262 2.90 0.90 5.75
CA GLU A 262 3.31 -0.03 4.69
C GLU A 262 2.53 -1.35 4.77
N ASN A 263 2.38 -1.90 5.97
CA ASN A 263 1.56 -3.09 6.16
C ASN A 263 0.08 -2.82 5.83
N ALA A 264 -0.46 -1.69 6.28
CA ALA A 264 -1.82 -1.28 5.95
C ALA A 264 -2.02 -1.05 4.45
N ALA A 265 -1.00 -0.59 3.72
CA ALA A 265 -1.05 -0.42 2.26
C ALA A 265 -1.15 -1.77 1.54
N LEU A 266 -0.60 -2.83 2.12
CA LEU A 266 -0.67 -4.18 1.56
C LEU A 266 -2.02 -4.85 1.81
N VAL A 267 -2.73 -4.50 2.88
CA VAL A 267 -4.02 -5.09 3.28
C VAL A 267 -5.18 -4.28 2.69
N THR A 268 -5.99 -4.92 1.86
CA THR A 268 -7.21 -4.31 1.30
C THR A 268 -8.36 -4.37 2.29
N PRO A 269 -8.99 -3.24 2.69
CA PRO A 269 -10.32 -3.27 3.28
C PRO A 269 -11.34 -3.79 2.26
N PRO A 270 -12.32 -4.63 2.65
CA PRO A 270 -13.33 -5.12 1.73
C PRO A 270 -14.04 -3.96 1.02
N ALA A 271 -14.24 -4.09 -0.29
CA ALA A 271 -14.95 -3.07 -1.06
C ALA A 271 -16.37 -2.89 -0.49
N PRO A 272 -16.83 -1.64 -0.30
CA PRO A 272 -18.21 -1.41 0.06
C PRO A 272 -19.13 -2.01 -1.03
N PRO A 273 -20.27 -2.60 -0.64
CA PRO A 273 -21.18 -3.20 -1.61
C PRO A 273 -21.61 -2.14 -2.64
N PRO A 274 -21.81 -2.53 -3.91
CA PRO A 274 -22.24 -1.61 -4.94
C PRO A 274 -23.54 -0.93 -4.49
N ALA A 275 -23.60 0.40 -4.65
CA ALA A 275 -24.82 1.15 -4.37
C ALA A 275 -25.96 0.56 -5.21
N PRO A 276 -27.16 0.35 -4.64
CA PRO A 276 -28.29 -0.16 -5.40
C PRO A 276 -28.55 0.80 -6.57
N ILE A 277 -28.73 0.24 -7.75
CA ILE A 277 -29.14 1.00 -8.94
C ILE A 277 -30.51 1.57 -8.61
N VAL A 278 -30.59 2.87 -8.33
CA VAL A 278 -31.87 3.56 -8.15
C VAL A 278 -32.48 3.66 -9.54
N THR A 279 -33.30 2.68 -9.92
CA THR A 279 -34.27 2.86 -10.99
C THR A 279 -35.31 3.84 -10.47
N THR A 280 -35.10 5.13 -10.72
CA THR A 280 -36.20 6.09 -10.61
C THR A 280 -37.28 5.60 -11.58
N PRO A 281 -38.51 5.29 -11.11
CA PRO A 281 -39.60 4.95 -12.01
C PRO A 281 -39.78 6.14 -12.95
N VAL A 282 -39.84 5.89 -14.26
CA VAL A 282 -40.27 6.91 -15.22
C VAL A 282 -41.67 7.37 -14.79
N PRO A 283 -41.90 8.67 -14.57
CA PRO A 283 -43.24 9.18 -14.26
C PRO A 283 -44.18 8.83 -15.42
N GLY A 284 -45.17 7.97 -15.18
CA GLY A 284 -46.19 7.64 -16.17
C GLY A 284 -46.66 6.19 -16.23
N THR A 285 -46.09 5.25 -15.49
CA THR A 285 -46.62 3.88 -15.42
C THR A 285 -47.80 3.84 -14.42
N PRO A 286 -49.02 3.46 -14.84
CA PRO A 286 -50.13 3.27 -13.90
C PRO A 286 -49.78 2.20 -12.87
N PRO A 287 -50.20 2.36 -11.59
CA PRO A 287 -50.06 1.30 -10.60
C PRO A 287 -50.75 0.03 -11.10
N ALA A 288 -50.03 -1.10 -11.09
CA ALA A 288 -50.67 -2.39 -11.20
C ALA A 288 -51.56 -2.58 -9.96
N GLU A 289 -52.87 -2.65 -10.18
CA GLU A 289 -53.86 -2.98 -9.17
C GLU A 289 -53.48 -4.30 -8.49
N THR A 290 -53.22 -4.23 -7.19
CA THR A 290 -53.31 -5.39 -6.31
C THR A 290 -54.76 -5.86 -6.29
N PRO A 291 -55.07 -7.16 -6.52
CA PRO A 291 -56.41 -7.65 -6.33
C PRO A 291 -56.77 -7.56 -4.83
N ASP A 292 -57.71 -6.69 -4.52
CA ASP A 292 -58.42 -6.63 -3.25
C ASP A 292 -59.22 -7.92 -3.04
N THR A 293 -58.93 -8.65 -1.96
CA THR A 293 -59.86 -9.65 -1.41
C THR A 293 -60.49 -9.07 -0.15
N THR A 294 -61.55 -8.27 -0.33
CA THR A 294 -62.60 -8.06 0.69
C THR A 294 -63.62 -9.18 0.47
N THR A 295 -63.98 -10.04 1.43
CA THR A 295 -65.03 -9.90 2.46
C THR A 295 -65.05 -11.26 3.20
N ALA A 296 -65.16 -11.42 4.53
CA ALA A 296 -66.43 -11.38 5.24
C ALA A 296 -66.25 -11.50 6.78
N GLN A 297 -66.95 -10.64 7.51
CA GLN A 297 -67.30 -10.77 8.92
C GLN A 297 -68.37 -11.86 9.13
N ALA A 298 -68.27 -12.66 10.21
CA ALA A 298 -69.36 -13.02 11.14
C ALA A 298 -68.86 -13.94 12.28
N SER A 299 -69.11 -13.55 13.53
CA SER A 299 -68.89 -14.25 14.82
C SER A 299 -69.97 -15.35 15.09
N PRO A 300 -70.14 -15.92 16.33
CA PRO A 300 -69.30 -16.69 17.27
C PRO A 300 -69.92 -18.09 17.63
N GLN A 301 -69.45 -18.76 18.70
CA GLN A 301 -69.83 -20.11 19.27
C GLN A 301 -68.96 -21.27 18.72
N ASP A 302 -68.45 -22.25 19.47
CA ASP A 302 -68.74 -22.78 20.81
C ASP A 302 -67.47 -23.53 21.31
N ASN A 303 -67.30 -23.65 22.63
CA ASN A 303 -66.30 -24.50 23.30
C ASN A 303 -66.82 -25.97 23.33
N PRO A 304 -66.22 -26.98 24.01
CA PRO A 304 -64.90 -27.14 24.62
C PRO A 304 -64.24 -28.54 24.37
N GLN A 305 -62.94 -28.70 24.65
CA GLN A 305 -62.31 -29.91 25.26
C GLN A 305 -60.80 -29.62 25.47
N ALA A 306 -60.33 -29.41 26.71
CA ALA A 306 -59.78 -30.41 27.65
C ALA A 306 -58.47 -31.05 27.10
N SER A 307 -57.28 -30.97 27.69
CA SER A 307 -56.85 -30.81 29.10
C SER A 307 -55.38 -30.35 29.22
N PRO A 308 -54.93 -29.86 30.40
CA PRO A 308 -53.58 -29.37 30.66
C PRO A 308 -52.72 -30.34 31.52
N GLN A 309 -51.41 -30.41 31.27
CA GLN A 309 -50.39 -30.91 32.23
C GLN A 309 -49.00 -30.76 31.60
N ALA A 310 -47.90 -30.38 32.24
CA ALA A 310 -47.59 -29.66 33.48
C ALA A 310 -46.11 -29.27 33.34
N ALA A 311 -45.73 -28.08 33.81
CA ALA A 311 -44.35 -27.80 34.21
C ALA A 311 -44.09 -28.52 35.56
N PRO A 312 -42.82 -28.74 35.94
CA PRO A 312 -42.23 -27.70 36.78
C PRO A 312 -40.75 -27.42 36.50
N ALA A 313 -40.38 -26.22 36.93
CA ALA A 313 -39.05 -25.65 37.00
C ALA A 313 -38.10 -26.45 37.90
N THR A 314 -36.81 -26.31 37.64
CA THR A 314 -35.84 -26.00 38.70
C THR A 314 -34.57 -25.38 38.08
N PRO A 315 -34.11 -24.24 38.60
CA PRO A 315 -32.79 -23.66 38.29
C PRO A 315 -31.79 -24.00 39.40
N THR A 316 -30.49 -24.15 39.12
CA THR A 316 -29.46 -23.80 40.11
C THR A 316 -28.06 -23.61 39.51
N ILE A 317 -27.49 -22.46 39.90
CA ILE A 317 -26.08 -21.99 40.01
C ILE A 317 -25.30 -21.78 38.71
#